data_AF-A0A182QLM5-F1
#
_entry.id   AF-A0A182QLM5-F1
#
_cell.length_a   1.000
_cell.length_b   1.000
_cell.length_c   1.000
_cell.angle_alpha   90.00
_cell.angle_beta   90.00
_cell.angle_gamma   90.00
#
_symmetry.space_group_name_H-M   'P 1'
#
loop_
_entity.id
_entity.type
_entity.pdbx_description
1 polymer ?
#
loop_
_entity_poly.entity_id
_entity_poly.type
_entity_poly.pdbx_seq_one_letter_code
_entity_poly.pdbx_strand_id
1 'polypeptide(L)' 'MEQLPELITMKLVWFVVFLVALVCGAFGQECPQGFQQKDGQCVTSRPVHGQCPPSSNYNINTNLCVASS' A
#
# COMPACT_ATOMS: atom_id res chain seq x y z
N MET A 1 23.59 -30.08 1.68
CA MET A 1 22.25 -30.13 1.05
C MET A 1 21.93 -28.67 0.75
N GLU A 2 22.01 -28.12 -0.47
CA GLU A 2 21.39 -28.51 -1.73
C GLU A 2 22.25 -28.01 -2.91
N GLN A 3 23.01 -28.90 -3.56
CA GLN A 3 23.87 -28.60 -4.71
C GLN A 3 23.14 -28.83 -6.06
N LEU A 4 21.81 -28.74 -6.08
CA LEU A 4 20.99 -29.27 -7.16
C LEU A 4 19.68 -28.46 -7.29
N PRO A 5 19.70 -27.22 -7.82
CA PRO A 5 19.35 -27.06 -9.24
C PRO A 5 19.89 -25.74 -9.85
N GLU A 6 20.99 -25.72 -10.61
CA GLU A 6 21.47 -24.44 -11.20
C GLU A 6 20.97 -24.20 -12.65
N LEU A 7 20.42 -25.23 -13.34
CA LEU A 7 20.07 -25.14 -14.78
C LEU A 7 18.55 -25.01 -15.07
N ILE A 8 17.68 -25.66 -14.30
CA ILE A 8 16.20 -25.52 -14.39
C ILE A 8 15.73 -24.20 -13.75
N THR A 9 16.55 -23.68 -12.85
CA THR A 9 16.35 -22.53 -11.98
C THR A 9 16.44 -21.21 -12.74
N MET A 10 17.31 -21.00 -13.74
CA MET A 10 17.43 -19.67 -14.37
C MET A 10 16.13 -19.13 -15.00
N LYS A 11 15.35 -19.96 -15.71
CA LYS A 11 14.08 -19.52 -16.33
C LYS A 11 12.97 -19.40 -15.29
N LEU A 12 12.83 -20.39 -14.40
CA LEU A 12 11.79 -20.39 -13.38
C LEU A 12 12.04 -19.33 -12.29
N VAL A 13 13.28 -19.12 -11.86
CA VAL A 13 13.66 -18.05 -10.93
C VAL A 13 13.40 -16.69 -11.54
N TRP A 14 13.65 -16.49 -12.83
CA TRP A 14 13.32 -15.23 -13.46
C TRP A 14 11.81 -14.98 -13.49
N PHE A 15 11.01 -16.01 -13.75
CA PHE A 15 9.55 -15.94 -13.61
C PHE A 15 9.08 -15.71 -12.16
N VAL A 16 9.69 -16.36 -11.18
CA VAL A 16 9.36 -16.18 -9.76
C VAL A 16 9.75 -14.78 -9.27
N VAL A 17 10.92 -14.27 -9.64
CA VAL A 17 11.36 -12.90 -9.33
C VAL A 17 10.43 -11.88 -9.99
N PHE A 18 10.03 -12.10 -11.24
CA PHE A 18 9.05 -11.26 -11.93
C PHE A 18 7.68 -11.27 -11.22
N LEU A 19 7.20 -12.44 -10.82
CA LEU A 19 5.94 -12.57 -10.06
C LEU A 19 6.02 -11.89 -8.69
N VAL A 20 7.12 -12.05 -7.96
CA VAL A 20 7.33 -11.39 -6.66
C VAL A 20 7.39 -9.87 -6.82
N ALA A 21 8.05 -9.35 -7.85
CA ALA A 21 8.06 -7.91 -8.14
C ALA A 21 6.66 -7.35 -8.47
N LEU A 22 5.86 -8.10 -9.23
CA LEU A 22 4.49 -7.73 -9.59
C LEU A 22 3.58 -7.71 -8.35
N VAL A 23 3.71 -8.71 -7.48
CA VAL A 23 3.02 -8.79 -6.19
C VAL A 23 3.42 -7.60 -5.31
N CYS A 24 4.72 -7.38 -5.06
CA CYS A 24 5.17 -6.24 -4.23
C CYS A 24 4.71 -4.88 -4.76
N GLY A 25 4.66 -4.70 -6.09
CA GLY A 25 4.15 -3.47 -6.71
C GLY A 25 2.65 -3.25 -6.49
N ALA A 26 1.87 -4.32 -6.40
CA ALA A 26 0.42 -4.25 -6.19
C ALA A 26 0.03 -3.91 -4.73
N PHE A 27 0.88 -4.23 -3.75
CA PHE A 27 0.59 -4.03 -2.32
C PHE A 27 1.20 -2.75 -1.72
N GLY A 28 1.94 -1.94 -2.50
CA GLY A 28 2.67 -0.76 -2.02
C GLY A 28 1.83 0.49 -1.74
N GLN A 29 0.55 0.35 -1.36
CA GLN A 29 -0.31 1.47 -0.96
C GLN A 29 -0.63 1.35 0.53
N GLU A 30 0.39 1.18 1.35
CA GLU A 30 0.23 1.22 2.81
C GLU A 30 -0.03 2.66 3.25
N CYS A 31 -1.24 2.90 3.75
CA CYS A 31 -1.62 4.20 4.30
C CYS A 31 -0.84 4.46 5.60
N PRO A 32 -0.44 5.72 5.86
CA PRO A 32 0.27 6.08 7.08
C PRO A 32 -0.55 5.70 8.33
N GLN A 33 0.15 5.39 9.43
CA GLN A 33 -0.46 4.91 10.66
C GLN A 33 -1.61 5.85 11.13
N GLY A 34 -2.81 5.30 11.25
CA GLY A 34 -4.03 6.04 11.62
C GLY A 34 -4.93 6.43 10.43
N PHE A 35 -4.51 6.15 9.19
CA PHE A 35 -5.34 6.26 7.98
C PHE A 35 -5.72 4.86 7.48
N GLN A 36 -6.98 4.72 7.08
CA GLN A 36 -7.53 3.52 6.48
C GLN A 36 -7.63 3.70 4.97
N GLN A 37 -7.33 2.67 4.21
CA GLN A 37 -7.54 2.69 2.77
C GLN A 37 -9.05 2.56 2.49
N LYS A 38 -9.63 3.57 1.83
CA LYS A 38 -11.03 3.59 1.40
C LYS A 38 -11.11 4.20 0.01
N ASP A 39 -11.73 3.49 -0.93
CA ASP A 39 -11.86 3.93 -2.33
C ASP A 39 -10.52 4.28 -3.01
N GLY A 40 -9.45 3.55 -2.67
CA GLY A 40 -8.10 3.81 -3.18
C GLY A 40 -7.43 5.07 -2.61
N GLN A 41 -8.04 5.69 -1.59
CA GLN A 41 -7.49 6.85 -0.88
C GLN A 41 -7.25 6.52 0.59
N CYS A 42 -6.23 7.14 1.18
CA CYS A 42 -5.98 7.00 2.60
C CYS A 42 -6.86 7.99 3.37
N VAL A 43 -7.80 7.52 4.16
CA VAL A 43 -8.77 8.36 4.88
C VAL A 43 -8.74 8.09 6.39
N THR A 44 -9.03 9.10 7.19
CA THR A 44 -9.18 8.96 8.65
C THR A 44 -10.42 9.71 9.14
N SER A 45 -10.92 9.32 10.31
CA SER A 45 -12.08 9.98 10.91
C SER A 45 -11.69 11.37 11.39
N ARG A 46 -12.63 12.32 11.27
CA ARG A 46 -12.41 13.67 11.78
C ARG A 46 -12.33 13.62 13.33
N PRO A 47 -11.32 14.24 13.95
CA PRO A 47 -11.31 14.37 15.41
C PRO A 47 -12.50 15.21 15.90
N VAL A 48 -13.05 14.86 17.06
CA VAL A 48 -14.25 15.49 17.65
C VAL A 48 -14.03 16.99 17.91
N HIS A 49 -12.81 17.39 18.26
CA HIS A 49 -12.42 18.76 18.57
C HIS A 49 -11.12 19.17 17.87
N GLY A 50 -11.10 19.15 16.53
CA GLY A 50 -9.94 19.59 15.77
C GLY A 50 -10.19 19.78 14.29
N GLN A 51 -9.19 20.33 13.61
CA GLN A 51 -9.04 20.27 12.16
C GLN A 51 -8.36 18.94 11.79
N CYS A 52 -8.55 18.49 10.54
CA CYS A 52 -7.89 17.29 10.04
C CYS A 52 -6.36 17.38 10.22
N PRO A 53 -5.68 16.24 10.46
CA PRO A 53 -4.24 16.23 10.66
C PRO A 53 -3.50 16.89 9.49
N PRO A 54 -2.35 17.56 9.75
CA PRO A 54 -1.53 18.16 8.70
C PRO A 54 -1.16 17.08 7.68
N SER A 55 -1.17 17.41 6.39
CA SER A 55 -1.14 16.49 5.22
C SER A 55 -2.46 15.78 4.86
N SER A 56 -3.60 16.15 5.47
CA SER A 56 -4.91 15.64 5.05
C SER A 56 -5.94 16.75 4.83
N ASN A 57 -6.81 16.58 3.84
CA ASN A 57 -7.88 17.51 3.50
C ASN A 57 -9.24 16.97 3.93
N TYR A 58 -10.09 17.83 4.48
CA TYR A 58 -11.43 17.42 4.90
C TYR A 58 -12.36 17.30 3.68
N ASN A 59 -12.87 16.10 3.43
CA ASN A 59 -13.87 15.85 2.41
C ASN A 59 -15.28 15.89 3.01
N ILE A 60 -16.04 16.92 2.66
CA ILE A 60 -17.41 17.16 3.15
C ILE A 60 -18.37 16.04 2.71
N ASN A 61 -18.14 15.42 1.56
CA ASN A 61 -19.02 14.38 1.01
C ASN A 61 -18.96 13.08 1.83
N THR A 62 -17.78 12.74 2.34
CA THR A 62 -17.56 11.53 3.13
C THR A 62 -17.49 11.80 4.63
N ASN A 63 -17.43 13.07 5.05
CA ASN A 63 -17.15 13.50 6.42
C ASN A 63 -15.82 12.94 6.98
N LEU A 64 -14.87 12.65 6.09
CA LEU A 64 -13.57 12.06 6.43
C LEU A 64 -12.43 12.98 6.03
N CYS A 65 -11.29 12.84 6.70
CA CYS A 65 -10.03 13.48 6.34
C CYS A 65 -9.28 12.58 5.36
N VAL A 66 -9.01 13.05 4.14
CA VAL A 66 -8.27 12.32 3.10
C VAL A 66 -6.81 12.75 3.15
N ALA A 67 -5.88 11.83 3.39
CA ALA A 67 -4.45 12.10 3.28
C ALA A 67 -4.09 12.45 1.83
N SER A 68 -3.47 13.61 1.65
CA SER A 68 -2.76 13.95 0.43
C SER A 68 -1.43 13.22 0.48
N SER A 69 -1.33 12.13 -0.28
CA SER A 69 -0.08 11.40 -0.53
C SER A 69 0.88 12.26 -1.34
#